data_AF-A0A7S3GAV9-F1
#
_entry.id   AF-A0A7S3GAV9-F1
#
_cell.length_a   1.000
_cell.length_b   1.000
_cell.length_c   1.000
_cell.angle_alpha   90.00
_cell.angle_beta   90.00
_cell.angle_gamma   90.00
#
_symmetry.space_group_name_H-M   'P 1'
#
loop_
_entity.id
_entity.type
_entity.pdbx_description
1 polymer ?
#
loop_
_entity_poly.entity_id
_entity_poly.type
_entity_poly.pdbx_seq_one_letter_code
_entity_poly.pdbx_strand_id
1 'polypeptide(L)'
;MIRSLPCILLPPLSPLRPPATHPPLHHIQMRRKVMESEKSIKEVFADLDVNGDGVVSLEEFRDGVKAMGINVTAIQARMLMKAFDTDENGTIDYDEFYERFVLSK
;
A
#
# COMPACT_ATOMS: atom_id res chain seq x y z
N MET A 1 52.84 2.01 -18.54
CA MET A 1 51.42 2.32 -18.82
C MET A 1 50.58 1.16 -18.34
N ILE A 2 50.00 1.23 -17.14
CA ILE A 2 48.65 0.76 -16.77
C ILE A 2 48.42 1.23 -15.33
N ARG A 3 47.18 1.61 -15.06
CA ARG A 3 46.77 2.70 -14.18
C ARG A 3 46.61 2.24 -12.73
N SER A 4 46.94 3.14 -11.80
CA SER A 4 46.36 3.17 -10.46
C SER A 4 44.85 2.97 -10.54
N LEU A 5 44.37 1.88 -9.96
CA LEU A 5 43.00 1.79 -9.50
C LEU A 5 43.09 1.66 -7.98
N PRO A 6 42.78 2.72 -7.22
CA PRO A 6 42.65 2.56 -5.77
C PRO A 6 41.50 1.58 -5.54
N CYS A 7 41.76 0.54 -4.76
CA CYS A 7 40.76 -0.39 -4.28
C CYS A 7 39.55 0.42 -3.79
N ILE A 8 38.47 0.40 -4.57
CA ILE A 8 37.24 1.09 -4.25
C ILE A 8 36.76 0.45 -2.96
N LEU A 9 36.90 1.21 -1.88
CA LEU A 9 36.39 0.89 -0.56
C LEU A 9 34.89 0.66 -0.72
N LEU A 10 34.49 -0.61 -0.83
CA LEU A 10 33.09 -0.99 -0.73
C LEU A 10 32.57 -0.40 0.60
N PRO A 11 31.47 0.36 0.59
CA PRO A 11 30.90 0.83 1.84
C PRO A 11 30.57 -0.38 2.72
N PRO A 12 30.64 -0.24 4.06
CA PRO A 12 30.31 -1.35 4.95
C PRO A 12 28.93 -1.89 4.58
N LEU A 13 28.85 -3.21 4.37
CA LEU A 13 27.61 -3.95 4.26
C LEU A 13 26.73 -3.53 5.44
N SER A 14 25.82 -2.60 5.18
CA SER A 14 24.83 -2.18 6.15
C SER A 14 24.11 -3.44 6.61
N PRO A 15 23.83 -3.60 7.92
CA PRO A 15 23.21 -4.81 8.42
C PRO A 15 22.00 -5.10 7.56
N LEU A 16 21.98 -6.32 7.00
CA LEU A 16 20.92 -6.86 6.17
C LEU A 16 19.59 -6.42 6.77
N ARG A 17 18.98 -5.37 6.20
CA ARG A 17 17.59 -5.09 6.52
C ARG A 17 16.89 -6.36 6.04
N PRO A 18 16.28 -7.16 6.91
CA PRO A 18 15.55 -8.33 6.45
C PRO A 18 14.60 -7.85 5.35
N PRO A 19 14.40 -8.61 4.25
CA PRO A 19 13.41 -8.23 3.26
C PRO A 19 12.12 -7.95 4.03
N ALA A 20 11.53 -6.76 3.84
CA ALA A 20 10.35 -6.31 4.57
C ALA A 20 9.08 -7.09 4.12
N THR A 21 9.19 -8.40 3.98
CA THR A 21 8.10 -9.34 3.89
C THR A 21 7.56 -9.53 5.30
N HIS A 22 6.56 -8.68 5.60
CA HIS A 22 5.69 -8.59 6.78
C HIS A 22 6.13 -7.55 7.83
N PRO A 23 5.26 -6.55 8.06
CA PRO A 23 4.19 -6.75 9.04
C PRO A 23 2.78 -6.40 8.51
N PRO A 24 1.72 -6.80 9.25
CA PRO A 24 0.29 -6.61 8.92
C PRO A 24 -0.18 -5.14 9.03
N LEU A 25 0.62 -4.16 8.60
CA LEU A 25 0.40 -2.74 8.93
C LEU A 25 0.13 -1.83 7.72
N HIS A 26 0.07 -2.33 6.49
CA HIS A 26 -0.20 -1.42 5.37
C HIS A 26 -1.63 -0.85 5.41
N HIS A 27 -2.63 -1.59 5.91
CA HIS A 27 -3.96 -1.03 6.15
C HIS A 27 -3.94 0.06 7.25
N ILE A 28 -3.07 -0.07 8.25
CA ILE A 28 -2.86 0.93 9.30
C ILE A 28 -2.16 2.18 8.74
N GLN A 29 -1.27 2.00 7.77
CA GLN A 29 -0.56 3.09 7.11
C GLN A 29 -1.48 3.89 6.19
N MET A 30 -2.36 3.19 5.46
CA MET A 30 -3.44 3.80 4.69
C MET A 30 -4.40 4.55 5.62
N ARG A 31 -4.89 3.90 6.69
CA ARG A 31 -5.75 4.53 7.71
C ARG A 31 -5.12 5.77 8.34
N ARG A 32 -3.83 5.71 8.70
CA ARG A 32 -3.11 6.86 9.23
C ARG A 32 -3.04 8.00 8.21
N LYS A 33 -2.76 7.69 6.95
CA LYS A 33 -2.68 8.67 5.88
C LYS A 33 -4.03 9.34 5.60
N VAL A 34 -5.11 8.56 5.63
CA VAL A 34 -6.48 9.06 5.51
C VAL A 34 -6.84 9.98 6.67
N MET A 35 -6.55 9.57 7.92
CA MET A 35 -6.80 10.41 9.09
C MET A 35 -5.90 11.66 9.13
N GLU A 36 -4.72 11.63 8.51
CA GLU A 36 -3.82 12.78 8.38
C GLU A 36 -4.26 13.75 7.26
N SER A 37 -4.97 13.27 6.25
CA SER A 37 -5.32 14.06 5.06
C SER A 37 -6.59 14.91 5.22
N GLU A 38 -7.24 14.89 6.39
CA GLU A 38 -8.57 15.50 6.65
C GLU A 38 -9.66 15.12 5.63
N LYS A 39 -9.42 14.07 4.82
CA LYS A 39 -10.36 13.58 3.82
C LYS A 39 -11.36 12.65 4.45
N SER A 40 -12.62 12.76 4.01
CA SER A 40 -13.65 11.79 4.36
C SER A 40 -13.31 10.44 3.73
N ILE A 41 -13.72 9.34 4.38
CA ILE A 41 -13.54 7.97 3.87
C ILE A 41 -14.11 7.83 2.44
N LYS A 42 -15.21 8.54 2.17
CA LYS A 42 -15.83 8.61 0.84
C LYS A 42 -14.95 9.28 -0.23
N GLU A 43 -14.21 10.31 0.13
CA GLU A 43 -13.30 10.99 -0.81
C GLU A 43 -12.08 10.13 -1.10
N VAL A 44 -11.56 9.43 -0.09
CA VAL A 44 -10.46 8.48 -0.29
C VAL A 44 -10.91 7.30 -1.15
N PHE A 45 -12.13 6.80 -0.93
CA PHE A 45 -12.69 5.75 -1.77
C PHE A 45 -12.82 6.23 -3.21
N ALA A 46 -13.35 7.44 -3.44
CA ALA A 46 -13.44 8.03 -4.78
C ALA A 46 -12.06 8.28 -5.42
N ASP A 47 -11.02 8.56 -4.64
CA ASP A 47 -9.65 8.67 -5.15
C ASP A 47 -9.06 7.31 -5.59
N LEU A 48 -9.57 6.20 -5.04
CA LEU A 48 -9.17 4.84 -5.39
C LEU A 48 -10.00 4.28 -6.55
N ASP A 49 -11.32 4.47 -6.50
CA ASP A 49 -12.30 4.07 -7.50
C ASP A 49 -12.26 5.05 -8.69
N VAL A 50 -11.25 4.87 -9.54
CA VAL A 50 -11.01 5.74 -10.70
C VAL A 50 -12.08 5.56 -11.78
N ASN A 51 -12.61 4.34 -11.92
CA ASN A 51 -13.61 4.03 -12.93
C ASN A 51 -15.05 4.42 -12.49
N GLY A 52 -15.27 4.63 -11.19
CA GLY A 52 -16.54 5.03 -10.59
C GLY A 52 -17.61 3.94 -10.59
N ASP A 53 -17.21 2.67 -10.62
CA ASP A 53 -18.14 1.53 -10.62
C ASP A 53 -18.64 1.16 -9.22
N GLY A 54 -18.13 1.84 -8.18
CA GLY A 54 -18.52 1.65 -6.79
C GLY A 54 -17.74 0.56 -6.08
N VAL A 55 -16.77 -0.08 -6.75
CA VAL A 55 -15.88 -1.09 -6.21
C VAL A 55 -14.42 -0.73 -6.52
N VAL A 56 -13.49 -1.10 -5.65
CA VAL A 56 -12.06 -0.90 -5.94
C VAL A 56 -11.47 -2.23 -6.37
N SER A 57 -11.05 -2.34 -7.63
CA SER A 57 -10.34 -3.52 -8.11
C SER A 57 -8.89 -3.57 -7.60
N LEU A 58 -8.24 -4.74 -7.71
CA LEU A 58 -6.82 -4.88 -7.31
C LEU A 58 -5.90 -3.87 -8.03
N GLU A 59 -6.20 -3.58 -9.29
CA GLU A 59 -5.39 -2.66 -10.11
C GLU A 59 -5.56 -1.21 -9.66
N GLU A 60 -6.80 -0.79 -9.43
CA GLU A 60 -7.16 0.50 -8.86
C GLU A 60 -6.62 0.68 -7.45
N PHE A 61 -6.73 -0.34 -6.61
CA PHE A 61 -6.16 -0.34 -5.27
C PHE A 61 -4.64 -0.15 -5.33
N ARG A 62 -3.95 -0.89 -6.20
CA ARG A 62 -2.49 -0.78 -6.36
C ARG A 62 -2.09 0.63 -6.77
N ASP A 63 -2.78 1.20 -7.74
CA ASP A 63 -2.38 2.48 -8.33
C ASP A 63 -2.84 3.67 -7.46
N GLY A 64 -3.99 3.58 -6.81
CA GLY A 64 -4.44 4.56 -5.82
C GLY A 64 -3.60 4.57 -4.54
N VAL A 65 -3.14 3.41 -4.05
CA VAL A 65 -2.19 3.32 -2.93
C VAL A 65 -0.85 3.97 -3.29
N LYS A 66 -0.36 3.78 -4.53
CA LYS A 66 0.83 4.52 -5.03
C LYS A 66 0.57 6.02 -5.14
N ALA A 67 -0.61 6.43 -5.59
CA ALA A 67 -0.98 7.86 -5.70
C ALA A 67 -0.99 8.55 -4.34
N MET A 68 -1.32 7.83 -3.26
CA MET A 68 -1.19 8.29 -1.87
C MET A 68 0.25 8.32 -1.35
N GLY A 69 1.24 7.98 -2.18
CA GLY A 69 2.66 7.92 -1.82
C GLY A 69 3.06 6.65 -1.09
N ILE A 70 2.23 5.61 -1.11
CA ILE A 70 2.53 4.31 -0.50
C ILE A 70 3.00 3.36 -1.61
N ASN A 71 4.30 3.10 -1.66
CA ASN A 71 4.85 2.14 -2.62
C ASN A 71 4.58 0.70 -2.17
N VAL A 72 3.70 0.02 -2.90
CA VAL A 72 3.39 -1.40 -2.70
C VAL A 72 3.80 -2.23 -3.92
N THR A 73 4.34 -3.42 -3.66
CA THR A 73 4.57 -4.44 -4.71
C THR A 73 3.25 -5.14 -5.06
N ALA A 74 3.17 -5.81 -6.22
CA ALA A 74 1.98 -6.56 -6.61
C ALA A 74 1.56 -7.64 -5.58
N ILE A 75 2.53 -8.26 -4.92
CA ILE A 75 2.28 -9.25 -3.86
C ILE A 75 1.68 -8.55 -2.64
N GLN A 76 2.26 -7.42 -2.22
CA GLN A 76 1.74 -6.64 -1.08
C GLN A 76 0.36 -6.06 -1.35
N ALA A 77 0.09 -5.58 -2.57
CA ALA A 77 -1.23 -5.11 -2.97
C ALA A 77 -2.28 -6.23 -2.84
N ARG A 78 -1.98 -7.45 -3.31
CA ARG A 78 -2.86 -8.62 -3.13
C ARG A 78 -3.08 -8.99 -1.66
N MET A 79 -2.02 -8.91 -0.84
CA MET A 79 -2.14 -9.18 0.59
C MET A 79 -2.99 -8.13 1.32
N LEU A 80 -2.87 -6.88 0.90
CA LEU A 80 -3.69 -5.79 1.41
C LEU A 80 -5.14 -5.94 0.97
N MET A 81 -5.34 -6.27 -0.30
CA MET A 81 -6.65 -6.55 -0.87
C MET A 81 -7.39 -7.57 0.00
N LYS A 82 -6.78 -8.73 0.23
CA LYS A 82 -7.31 -9.80 1.11
C LYS A 82 -7.58 -9.37 2.56
N ALA A 83 -7.02 -8.26 3.02
CA ALA A 83 -7.27 -7.74 4.37
C ALA A 83 -8.46 -6.78 4.44
N PHE A 84 -8.95 -6.32 3.28
CA PHE A 84 -10.12 -5.46 3.10
C PHE A 84 -11.29 -6.24 2.51
N ASP A 85 -11.02 -6.99 1.43
CA ASP A 85 -11.90 -7.93 0.74
C ASP A 85 -12.27 -9.08 1.71
N THR A 86 -13.43 -8.94 2.34
CA THR A 86 -13.92 -9.85 3.39
C THR A 86 -14.75 -10.97 2.80
N ASP A 87 -15.44 -10.69 1.69
CA ASP A 87 -16.20 -11.67 0.94
C ASP A 87 -15.35 -12.48 -0.08
N GLU A 88 -14.07 -12.15 -0.20
CA GLU A 88 -13.08 -12.74 -1.13
C GLU A 88 -13.52 -12.66 -2.61
N ASN A 89 -14.28 -11.61 -2.97
CA ASN A 89 -14.75 -11.40 -4.34
C ASN A 89 -13.66 -10.83 -5.28
N GLY A 90 -12.52 -10.40 -4.73
CA GLY A 90 -11.38 -9.86 -5.48
C GLY A 90 -11.51 -8.36 -5.82
N THR A 91 -12.50 -7.70 -5.27
CA THR A 91 -12.78 -6.25 -5.29
C THR A 91 -13.00 -5.77 -3.84
N ILE A 92 -13.01 -4.47 -3.60
CA ILE A 92 -13.33 -3.91 -2.28
C ILE A 92 -14.53 -2.98 -2.45
N ASP A 93 -15.65 -3.34 -1.86
CA ASP A 93 -16.85 -2.48 -1.89
C ASP A 93 -16.70 -1.28 -0.95
N TYR A 94 -17.49 -0.24 -1.18
CA TYR A 94 -17.53 0.91 -0.29
C TYR A 94 -17.83 0.53 1.17
N ASP A 95 -18.75 -0.41 1.38
CA ASP A 95 -19.15 -0.86 2.71
C ASP A 95 -18.00 -1.59 3.40
N GLU A 96 -17.30 -2.50 2.71
CA GLU A 96 -16.12 -3.20 3.25
C GLU A 96 -14.99 -2.22 3.59
N PHE A 97 -14.76 -1.23 2.71
CA PHE A 97 -13.79 -0.17 2.95
C PHE A 97 -14.19 0.65 4.19
N TYR A 98 -15.45 1.08 4.28
CA TYR A 98 -15.94 1.85 5.42
C TYR A 98 -15.84 1.06 6.72
N GLU A 99 -16.30 -0.19 6.74
CA GLU A 99 -16.21 -1.07 7.90
C GLU A 99 -14.76 -1.25 8.35
N ARG A 100 -13.84 -1.55 7.44
CA ARG A 100 -12.44 -1.79 7.81
C ARG A 100 -11.74 -0.53 8.34
N PHE A 101 -12.15 0.66 7.89
CA PHE A 101 -11.60 1.94 8.36
C PHE A 101 -12.28 2.47 9.63
N VAL A 102 -13.58 2.23 9.82
CA VAL A 102 -14.40 2.76 10.94
C VAL A 102 -14.56 1.78 12.08
N LEU A 103 -14.84 0.50 11.80
CA LEU A 103 -15.12 -0.52 12.82
C LEU A 103 -13.86 -1.05 13.52
N SER A 104 -12.66 -0.71 13.06
CA SER A 104 -11.42 -1.01 13.79
C SER A 104 -11.24 -0.03 14.98
N LYS A 105 -12.16 -0.07 15.95
CA LYS A 105 -12.02 0.51 17.30
C LYS A 105 -11.19 -0.41 18.19
#